data_AF-A0A7W0LJ09-F1
#
_entry.id   AF-A0A7W0LJ09-F1
#
_cell.length_a   1.000
_cell.length_b   1.000
_cell.length_c   1.000
_cell.angle_alpha   90.00
_cell.angle_beta   90.00
_cell.angle_gamma   90.00
#
_symmetry.space_group_name_H-M   'P 1'
#
loop_
_entity.id
_entity.type
_entity.pdbx_description
1 polymer ?
#
loop_
_entity_poly.entity_id
_entity_poly.type
_entity_poly.pdbx_seq_one_letter_code
_entity_poly.pdbx_strand_id
1 'polypeptide(L)'
;VAEGALLVDVRSESQRTADGVIPGAVFFPRNVVEWRADPSSPAHDTRLADLDRRVIVMCHEGYQSSLVAATLKQLGFAHATDLIGGYLAWRDADLPVEDNRD
;
A
#
# COMPACT_ATOMS: atom_id res chain seq x y z
N VAL A 1 5.01 -5.23 10.39
CA VAL A 1 4.28 -5.98 9.33
C VAL A 1 4.57 -7.46 9.55
N ALA A 2 3.55 -8.33 9.65
CA ALA A 2 3.78 -9.76 9.87
C ALA A 2 4.54 -10.38 8.69
N GLU A 3 5.33 -11.42 8.95
CA GLU A 3 6.15 -12.11 7.95
C GLU A 3 5.27 -12.59 6.78
N GLY A 4 5.59 -12.14 5.57
CA GLY A 4 4.85 -12.44 4.34
C GLY A 4 3.76 -11.45 3.92
N ALA A 5 3.34 -10.49 4.76
CA ALA A 5 2.39 -9.45 4.33
C ALA A 5 3.03 -8.46 3.34
N LEU A 6 2.21 -7.85 2.47
CA LEU A 6 2.61 -6.77 1.57
C LEU A 6 2.07 -5.44 2.10
N LEU A 7 2.95 -4.46 2.33
CA LEU A 7 2.54 -3.09 2.57
C LEU A 7 2.58 -2.32 1.25
N VAL A 8 1.45 -1.75 0.84
CA VAL A 8 1.31 -0.96 -0.40
C VAL A 8 1.14 0.51 -0.04
N ASP A 9 2.10 1.34 -0.44
CA ASP A 9 2.03 2.80 -0.30
C ASP A 9 1.37 3.39 -1.55
N VAL A 10 0.22 4.07 -1.37
CA VAL A 10 -0.51 4.75 -2.44
C VAL A 10 -0.44 6.27 -2.35
N ARG A 11 0.39 6.82 -1.45
CA ARG A 11 0.62 8.27 -1.31
C ARG A 11 1.18 8.88 -2.58
N SER A 12 0.98 10.19 -2.77
CA SER A 12 1.60 10.89 -3.89
C SER A 12 3.13 10.89 -3.75
N GLU A 13 3.82 11.12 -4.86
CA GLU A 13 5.27 11.35 -4.85
C GLU A 13 5.65 12.50 -3.91
N SER A 14 4.91 13.62 -3.95
CA SER A 14 5.16 14.77 -3.08
C SER A 14 5.06 14.42 -1.58
N GLN A 15 4.09 13.60 -1.18
CA GLN A 15 3.97 13.12 0.21
C GLN A 15 5.15 12.22 0.57
N ARG A 16 5.49 11.25 -0.28
CA ARG A 16 6.63 10.34 -0.04
C ARG A 16 7.97 11.06 0.00
N THR A 17 8.14 12.15 -0.75
CA THR A 17 9.35 12.97 -0.73
C THR A 17 9.43 13.82 0.53
N ALA A 18 8.31 14.38 1.00
CA ALA A 18 8.27 15.20 2.20
C ALA A 18 8.40 14.37 3.49
N ASP A 19 7.78 13.19 3.51
CA ASP A 19 7.58 12.39 4.71
C ASP A 19 8.52 11.17 4.79
N GLY A 20 9.21 10.84 3.70
CA GLY A 20 9.92 9.57 3.57
C GLY A 20 8.97 8.38 3.34
N VAL A 21 9.53 7.16 3.43
CA VAL A 21 8.86 5.90 3.08
C VAL A 21 8.99 4.87 4.20
N ILE A 22 8.00 3.99 4.32
CA ILE A 22 8.09 2.89 5.27
C ILE A 22 8.99 1.80 4.67
N PRO A 23 10.01 1.32 5.40
CA PRO A 23 10.90 0.25 4.94
C PRO A 23 10.12 -0.97 4.44
N GLY A 24 10.46 -1.43 3.23
CA GLY A 24 9.83 -2.59 2.60
C GLY A 24 8.42 -2.37 2.04
N ALA A 25 7.87 -1.15 2.11
CA ALA A 25 6.62 -0.82 1.41
C ALA A 25 6.84 -0.78 -0.10
N VAL A 26 5.87 -1.32 -0.87
CA VAL A 26 5.86 -1.20 -2.33
C VAL A 26 4.99 -0.02 -2.73
N PHE A 27 5.55 0.87 -3.53
CA PHE A 27 4.82 2.02 -4.06
C PHE A 27 3.99 1.64 -5.29
N PHE A 28 2.68 1.91 -5.23
CA PHE A 28 1.80 1.93 -6.39
C PHE A 28 0.97 3.22 -6.34
N PRO A 29 1.07 4.12 -7.33
CA PRO A 29 0.18 5.27 -7.39
C PRO A 29 -1.28 4.84 -7.27
N ARG A 30 -2.09 5.57 -6.48
CA ARG A 30 -3.50 5.22 -6.26
C ARG A 30 -4.24 4.88 -7.55
N ASN A 31 -4.03 5.65 -8.61
CA ASN A 31 -4.77 5.52 -9.85
C ASN A 31 -4.48 4.24 -10.63
N VAL A 32 -3.48 3.43 -10.27
CA VAL A 32 -3.08 2.24 -11.04
C VAL A 32 -3.32 0.90 -10.36
N VAL A 33 -3.70 0.90 -9.09
CA VAL A 33 -3.68 -0.30 -8.24
C VAL A 33 -4.52 -1.44 -8.84
N GLU A 34 -5.70 -1.12 -9.38
CA GLU A 34 -6.65 -2.11 -9.88
C GLU A 34 -6.06 -2.98 -11.00
N TRP A 35 -5.47 -2.38 -12.02
CA TRP A 35 -4.87 -3.14 -13.13
C TRP A 35 -3.43 -3.61 -12.85
N ARG A 36 -2.79 -3.12 -11.78
CA ARG A 36 -1.56 -3.75 -11.27
C ARG A 36 -1.87 -5.04 -10.52
N ALA A 37 -3.06 -5.15 -9.92
CA ALA A 37 -3.49 -6.32 -9.16
C ALA A 37 -4.15 -7.41 -10.02
N ASP A 38 -4.79 -7.03 -11.14
CA ASP A 38 -5.47 -7.96 -12.06
C ASP A 38 -4.47 -8.82 -12.86
N PRO A 39 -4.44 -10.16 -12.70
CA PRO A 39 -3.54 -11.04 -13.44
C PRO A 39 -3.79 -11.07 -14.96
N SER A 40 -4.96 -10.61 -15.42
CA SER A 40 -5.27 -10.52 -16.86
C SER A 40 -4.75 -9.24 -17.50
N SER A 41 -4.33 -8.25 -16.69
CA SER A 41 -3.79 -6.99 -17.17
C SER A 41 -2.37 -7.16 -17.71
N PRO A 42 -2.03 -6.62 -18.90
CA PRO A 42 -0.64 -6.58 -19.38
C PRO A 42 0.31 -5.80 -18.48
N ALA A 43 -0.23 -4.96 -17.58
CA ALA A 43 0.53 -4.17 -16.63
C ALA A 43 0.55 -4.80 -15.22
N HIS A 44 0.07 -6.03 -15.06
CA HIS A 44 0.08 -6.77 -13.79
C HIS A 44 1.48 -6.75 -13.12
N ASP A 45 1.51 -6.62 -11.80
CA ASP A 45 2.73 -6.67 -11.01
C ASP A 45 2.72 -7.93 -10.14
N THR A 46 3.73 -8.80 -10.33
CA THR A 46 3.83 -10.09 -9.63
C THR A 46 3.94 -9.97 -8.12
N ARG A 47 4.34 -8.79 -7.59
CA ARG A 47 4.36 -8.54 -6.13
C ARG A 47 2.94 -8.45 -5.55
N LEU A 48 1.95 -8.11 -6.37
CA LEU A 48 0.52 -8.00 -6.05
C LEU A 48 -0.29 -9.02 -6.89
N ALA A 49 0.08 -10.30 -6.79
CA ALA A 49 -0.53 -11.39 -7.55
C ALA A 49 -1.18 -12.49 -6.69
N ASP A 50 -0.69 -12.66 -5.47
CA ASP A 50 -1.16 -13.70 -4.55
C ASP A 50 -2.42 -13.20 -3.82
N LEU A 51 -3.57 -13.82 -4.15
CA LEU A 51 -4.88 -13.47 -3.62
C LEU A 51 -5.04 -13.82 -2.13
N ASP A 52 -4.26 -14.79 -1.64
CA ASP A 52 -4.26 -15.22 -0.23
C ASP A 52 -3.23 -14.43 0.61
N ARG A 53 -2.39 -13.61 -0.03
CA ARG A 53 -1.46 -12.75 0.69
C ARG A 53 -2.20 -11.64 1.44
N ARG A 54 -1.77 -11.39 2.68
CA ARG A 54 -2.19 -10.20 3.43
C ARG A 54 -1.65 -8.93 2.75
N VAL A 55 -2.52 -8.17 2.08
CA VAL A 55 -2.20 -6.86 1.50
C VAL A 55 -2.71 -5.77 2.43
N ILE A 56 -1.81 -4.91 2.89
CA ILE A 56 -2.12 -3.74 3.73
C ILE A 56 -1.89 -2.50 2.88
N VAL A 57 -2.93 -1.71 2.62
CA VAL A 57 -2.81 -0.48 1.85
C VAL A 57 -2.67 0.70 2.78
N MET A 58 -1.79 1.64 2.44
CA MET A 58 -1.56 2.86 3.20
C MET A 58 -1.65 4.07 2.28
N CYS A 59 -2.48 5.03 2.65
CA CYS A 59 -2.37 6.42 2.18
C CYS A 59 -1.91 7.31 3.34
N HIS A 60 -1.99 8.63 3.19
CA HIS A 60 -1.47 9.56 4.19
C HIS A 60 -2.24 9.50 5.53
N GLU A 61 -3.58 9.55 5.51
CA GLU A 61 -4.42 9.55 6.73
C GLU A 61 -5.34 8.31 6.91
N GLY A 62 -5.28 7.35 5.99
CA GLY A 62 -6.14 6.15 6.00
C GLY A 62 -7.45 6.24 5.20
N TYR A 63 -7.84 7.44 4.72
CA TYR A 63 -9.11 7.62 4.01
C TYR A 63 -9.16 6.89 2.65
N GLN A 64 -8.18 7.13 1.78
CA GLN A 64 -8.15 6.55 0.44
C GLN A 64 -7.77 5.07 0.44
N SER A 65 -6.93 4.65 1.37
CA SER A 65 -6.47 3.25 1.46
C SER A 65 -7.61 2.28 1.77
N SER A 66 -8.60 2.69 2.57
CA SER A 66 -9.78 1.87 2.85
C SER A 66 -10.58 1.54 1.57
N LEU A 67 -10.71 2.50 0.65
CA LEU A 67 -11.37 2.30 -0.64
C LEU A 67 -10.56 1.38 -1.55
N VAL A 68 -9.24 1.52 -1.58
CA VAL A 68 -8.37 0.60 -2.35
C VAL A 68 -8.49 -0.82 -1.80
N ALA A 69 -8.44 -0.99 -0.48
CA ALA A 69 -8.60 -2.29 0.15
C ALA A 69 -9.96 -2.93 -0.20
N ALA A 70 -11.03 -2.14 -0.24
CA ALA A 70 -12.35 -2.61 -0.68
C ALA A 70 -12.34 -3.06 -2.16
N THR A 71 -11.71 -2.29 -3.06
CA THR A 71 -11.57 -2.69 -4.47
C THR A 71 -10.73 -3.95 -4.62
N LEU A 72 -9.62 -4.09 -3.89
CA LEU A 72 -8.80 -5.30 -3.92
C LEU A 72 -9.59 -6.53 -3.44
N LYS A 73 -10.46 -6.38 -2.43
CA LYS A 73 -11.38 -7.46 -2.04
C LYS A 73 -12.33 -7.85 -3.17
N GLN A 74 -12.84 -6.90 -3.94
CA GLN A 74 -13.68 -7.18 -5.11
C GLN A 74 -12.92 -7.93 -6.21
N LEU A 75 -11.61 -7.72 -6.31
CA LEU A 75 -10.70 -8.44 -7.21
C LEU A 75 -10.21 -9.78 -6.66
N GLY A 76 -10.69 -10.21 -5.48
CA GLY A 76 -10.41 -11.52 -4.92
C GLY A 76 -9.30 -11.57 -3.86
N PHE A 77 -8.66 -10.45 -3.51
CA PHE A 77 -7.69 -10.39 -2.42
C PHE A 77 -8.42 -10.49 -1.06
N ALA A 78 -8.68 -11.71 -0.60
CA ALA A 78 -9.53 -11.99 0.56
C ALA A 78 -9.04 -11.30 1.85
N HIS A 79 -7.73 -11.07 1.95
CA HIS A 79 -7.08 -10.51 3.11
C HIS A 79 -6.66 -9.05 2.95
N ALA A 80 -7.10 -8.35 1.90
CA ALA A 80 -6.83 -6.93 1.74
C ALA A 80 -7.41 -6.11 2.90
N THR A 81 -6.63 -5.18 3.41
CA THR A 81 -6.99 -4.26 4.50
C THR A 81 -6.21 -2.97 4.33
N ASP A 82 -6.52 -1.95 5.11
CA ASP A 82 -5.73 -0.73 5.18
C ASP A 82 -5.04 -0.54 6.55
N LEU A 83 -4.05 0.35 6.56
CA LEU A 83 -3.42 0.83 7.78
C LEU A 83 -4.30 1.94 8.40
N ILE A 84 -4.89 1.65 9.56
CA ILE A 84 -5.72 2.61 10.30
C ILE A 84 -4.92 3.87 10.60
N GLY A 85 -5.45 5.03 10.22
CA GLY A 85 -4.79 6.34 10.37
C GLY A 85 -3.64 6.60 9.39
N GLY A 86 -3.38 5.68 8.46
CA GLY A 86 -2.40 5.83 7.39
C GLY A 86 -0.97 6.02 7.88
N TYR A 87 -0.17 6.67 7.03
CA TYR A 87 1.21 7.03 7.34
C TYR A 87 1.32 7.89 8.60
N LEU A 88 0.39 8.83 8.84
CA LEU A 88 0.43 9.68 10.03
C LEU A 88 0.42 8.86 11.32
N ALA A 89 -0.46 7.86 11.44
CA ALA A 89 -0.50 6.99 12.60
C ALA A 89 0.76 6.11 12.75
N TRP A 90 1.37 5.70 11.64
CA TRP A 90 2.66 5.00 11.66
C TRP A 90 3.77 5.87 12.24
N ARG A 91 3.87 7.11 11.75
CA ARG A 91 4.86 8.09 12.20
C ARG A 91 4.63 8.50 13.65
N ASP A 92 3.39 8.77 14.03
CA ASP A 92 3.03 9.18 15.40
C ASP A 92 3.29 8.05 16.43
N ALA A 93 3.42 6.80 15.97
CA ALA A 93 3.85 5.65 16.76
C ALA A 93 5.38 5.46 16.82
N ASP A 94 6.17 6.40 16.30
CA ASP A 94 7.64 6.35 16.21
C ASP A 94 8.16 5.07 15.52
N LEU A 95 7.40 4.57 14.54
CA LEU A 95 7.82 3.41 13.75
C LEU A 95 8.80 3.81 12.64
N PRO A 96 9.62 2.87 12.13
CA PRO A 96 10.69 3.17 11.17
C PRO A 96 10.21 3.87 9.89
N VAL A 97 10.95 4.89 9.47
CA VAL A 97 10.79 5.63 8.20
C VAL A 97 12.18 5.84 7.59
N GLU A 98 12.31 5.56 6.30
CA GLU A 98 13.48 5.89 5.48
C GLU A 98 13.29 7.24 4.81
N ASP A 99 14.27 8.13 4.96
CA ASP A 99 14.26 9.44 4.32
C ASP A 99 14.74 9.28 2.86
N ASN A 100 14.02 9.83 1.89
CA ASN A 100 14.39 9.75 0.47
C ASN A 100 15.47 10.81 0.09
N ARG A 101 16.23 11.32 1.06
CA ARG A 101 17.12 12.50 0.91
C ARG A 101 18.61 12.17 0.77
N ASP A 102 18.95 10.93 0.43
CA ASP A 102 20.31 10.51 0.08
C ASP A 102 20.50 10.37 -1.45
#